data_AF-A0A3E0VN41-F1
#
_entry.id   AF-A0A3E0VN41-F1
#
_cell.length_a   1.000
_cell.length_b   1.000
_cell.length_c   1.000
_cell.angle_alpha   90.00
_cell.angle_beta   90.00
_cell.angle_gamma   90.00
#
_symmetry.space_group_name_H-M   'P 1'
#
loop_
_entity.id
_entity.type
_entity.pdbx_description
1 polymer ?
#
loop_
_entity_poly.entity_id
_entity_poly.type
_entity_poly.pdbx_seq_one_letter_code
_entity_poly.pdbx_strand_id
1 'polypeptide(L)'
;MLVEERIYVLHTEVRLADYLETYENVGLPAQRRLLGGFLGYFVTEFGVQNQLTHLWAYEDLEQRRERRALLAQDADWQACLAVIRPMIRTMENKIMYPTSFSPIRSLPVSSTDEGTAFAWPQA
;
A
#
# COMPACT_ATOMS: atom_id res chain seq x y z
N MET A 1 3.74 8.85 13.49
CA MET A 1 3.34 8.29 12.18
C MET A 1 4.45 7.39 11.68
N LEU A 2 4.09 6.21 11.18
CA LEU A 2 4.98 5.28 10.49
C LEU A 2 4.38 4.92 9.12
N VAL A 3 5.21 4.40 8.23
CA VAL A 3 4.80 3.91 6.91
C VAL A 3 5.12 2.42 6.82
N GLU A 4 4.12 1.60 6.53
CA GLU A 4 4.31 0.20 6.15
C GLU A 4 4.44 0.12 4.63
N GLU A 5 5.61 -0.30 4.15
CA GLU A 5 5.78 -0.75 2.76
C GLU A 5 5.53 -2.24 2.68
N ARG A 6 4.76 -2.65 1.67
CA ARG A 6 4.48 -4.04 1.36
C ARG A 6 4.78 -4.29 -0.10
N ILE A 7 5.55 -5.33 -0.37
CA ILE A 7 6.03 -5.67 -1.70
C ILE A 7 5.64 -7.11 -1.99
N TYR A 8 4.88 -7.30 -3.05
CA TYR A 8 4.42 -8.62 -3.50
C TYR A 8 4.96 -8.91 -4.89
N VAL A 9 5.48 -10.11 -5.10
CA VAL A 9 5.82 -10.60 -6.43
C VAL A 9 4.79 -11.65 -6.83
N LEU A 10 4.17 -11.47 -7.98
CA LEU A 10 3.19 -12.41 -8.50
C LEU A 10 3.87 -13.59 -9.22
N HIS A 11 3.14 -14.67 -9.34
CA HIS A 11 3.49 -15.78 -10.21
C HIS A 11 3.60 -15.32 -11.68
N THR A 12 4.51 -15.91 -12.45
CA THR A 12 4.81 -15.47 -13.82
C THR A 12 3.65 -15.67 -14.81
N GLU A 13 2.80 -16.65 -14.53
CA GLU A 13 1.60 -16.97 -15.29
C GLU A 13 0.42 -16.04 -14.97
N VAL A 14 0.51 -15.26 -13.90
CA VAL A 14 -0.53 -14.31 -13.51
C VAL A 14 -0.36 -13.02 -14.31
N ARG A 15 -1.45 -12.56 -14.93
CA ARG A 15 -1.49 -11.23 -15.50
C ARG A 15 -1.72 -10.21 -14.38
N LEU A 16 -0.87 -9.18 -14.33
CA LEU A 16 -1.02 -8.06 -13.39
C LEU A 16 -2.42 -7.45 -13.44
N ALA A 17 -3.01 -7.32 -14.63
CA ALA A 17 -4.36 -6.78 -14.80
C ALA A 17 -5.43 -7.55 -14.01
N ASP A 18 -5.36 -8.89 -13.99
CA ASP A 18 -6.36 -9.72 -13.31
C ASP A 18 -6.28 -9.56 -11.78
N TYR A 19 -5.05 -9.42 -11.26
CA TYR A 19 -4.83 -9.08 -9.85
C TYR A 19 -5.37 -7.68 -9.52
N LEU A 20 -5.01 -6.69 -10.34
CA LEU A 20 -5.35 -5.29 -10.10
C LEU A 20 -6.86 -5.06 -10.19
N GLU A 21 -7.56 -5.68 -11.14
CA GLU A 21 -9.02 -5.56 -11.27
C GLU A 21 -9.73 -6.08 -10.00
N THR A 22 -9.32 -7.25 -9.49
CA THR A 22 -9.89 -7.80 -8.26
C THR A 22 -9.58 -6.89 -7.07
N TYR A 23 -8.35 -6.41 -6.97
CA TYR A 23 -7.92 -5.58 -5.86
C TYR A 23 -8.60 -4.20 -5.89
N GLU A 24 -8.68 -3.54 -7.04
CA GLU A 24 -9.28 -2.21 -7.19
C GLU A 24 -10.77 -2.23 -6.85
N ASN A 25 -11.51 -3.24 -7.32
CA ASN A 25 -12.95 -3.30 -7.15
C ASN A 25 -13.40 -3.84 -5.78
N VAL A 26 -12.59 -4.67 -5.12
CA VAL A 26 -12.97 -5.34 -3.88
C VAL A 26 -12.01 -5.03 -2.73
N GLY A 27 -10.71 -5.28 -2.93
CA GLY A 27 -9.71 -5.18 -1.88
C GLY A 27 -9.45 -3.77 -1.38
N LEU A 28 -9.26 -2.81 -2.29
CA LEU A 28 -8.92 -1.43 -1.99
C LEU A 28 -10.05 -0.70 -1.24
N PRO A 29 -11.34 -0.82 -1.61
CA PRO A 29 -12.43 -0.25 -0.83
C PRO A 29 -12.44 -0.71 0.64
N ALA A 30 -12.27 -2.01 0.88
CA ALA A 30 -12.20 -2.57 2.23
C ALA A 30 -10.99 -2.04 3.01
N GLN A 31 -9.81 -2.01 2.38
CA GLN A 31 -8.59 -1.49 3.01
C GLN A 31 -8.67 0.01 3.28
N ARG A 32 -9.19 0.83 2.36
CA ARG A 32 -9.36 2.28 2.58
C ARG A 32 -10.29 2.56 3.74
N ARG A 33 -11.38 1.79 3.87
CA ARG A 33 -12.35 1.91 4.97
C ARG A 33 -11.76 1.53 6.33
N LEU A 34 -10.97 0.45 6.40
CA LEU A 34 -10.54 -0.13 7.68
C LEU A 34 -9.11 0.24 8.09
N LEU A 35 -8.18 0.31 7.13
CA LEU A 35 -6.79 0.70 7.41
C LEU A 35 -6.63 2.22 7.45
N GLY A 36 -7.39 2.96 6.62
CA GLY A 36 -7.12 4.38 6.37
C GLY A 36 -5.71 4.60 5.80
N GLY A 37 -5.19 5.82 5.81
CA GLY A 37 -3.76 6.07 5.57
C GLY A 37 -3.18 5.57 4.24
N PHE A 38 -3.98 5.41 3.18
CA PHE A 38 -3.51 4.98 1.87
C PHE A 38 -2.58 6.03 1.26
N LEU A 39 -1.32 5.67 0.99
CA LEU A 39 -0.32 6.58 0.43
C LEU A 39 -0.09 6.34 -1.07
N GLY A 40 -0.15 5.09 -1.50
CA GLY A 40 0.08 4.75 -2.90
C GLY A 40 0.15 3.25 -3.16
N TYR A 41 -0.02 2.90 -4.42
CA TYR A 41 0.03 1.55 -4.94
C TYR A 41 0.68 1.61 -6.32
N PHE A 42 1.70 0.79 -6.56
CA PHE A 42 2.59 0.89 -7.70
C PHE A 42 2.84 -0.49 -8.31
N VAL A 43 3.05 -0.51 -9.62
CA VAL A 43 3.59 -1.64 -10.37
C VAL A 43 5.03 -1.31 -10.73
N THR A 44 5.94 -2.28 -10.58
CA THR A 44 7.33 -2.10 -10.98
C THR A 44 7.48 -2.19 -12.50
N GLU A 45 7.94 -1.10 -13.13
CA GLU A 45 8.30 -1.06 -14.56
C GLU A 45 9.71 -1.62 -14.81
N PHE A 46 10.70 -1.13 -14.06
CA PHE A 46 12.10 -1.57 -14.14
C PHE A 46 12.58 -2.15 -12.80
N GLY A 47 13.25 -3.31 -12.84
CA GLY A 47 13.69 -4.05 -11.65
C GLY A 47 13.04 -5.43 -11.57
N VAL A 48 12.62 -5.85 -10.36
CA VAL A 48 11.91 -7.11 -10.15
C VAL A 48 10.55 -7.04 -10.86
N GLN A 49 10.38 -7.86 -11.89
CA GLN A 49 9.18 -7.89 -12.72
C GLN A 49 8.00 -8.55 -11.99
N ASN A 50 6.78 -8.27 -12.44
CA ASN A 50 5.54 -8.75 -11.82
C ASN A 50 5.42 -8.40 -10.32
N GLN A 51 6.01 -7.28 -9.93
CA GLN A 51 6.04 -6.81 -8.55
C GLN A 51 5.07 -5.64 -8.35
N LEU A 52 4.38 -5.68 -7.21
CA LEU A 52 3.51 -4.63 -6.71
C LEU A 52 4.12 -4.09 -5.42
N THR A 53 4.11 -2.77 -5.27
CA THR A 53 4.56 -2.09 -4.04
C THR A 53 3.46 -1.16 -3.58
N HIS A 54 3.11 -1.22 -2.29
CA HIS A 54 2.07 -0.36 -1.76
C HIS A 54 2.37 0.11 -0.34
N LEU A 55 1.95 1.33 -0.06
CA LEU A 55 2.35 2.11 1.11
C LEU A 55 1.12 2.49 1.94
N TRP A 56 1.18 2.22 3.25
CA TRP A 56 0.13 2.51 4.21
C TRP A 56 0.69 3.24 5.42
N ALA A 57 0.12 4.39 5.77
CA ALA A 57 0.49 5.15 6.95
C ALA A 57 -0.37 4.77 8.16
N TYR A 58 0.28 4.71 9.33
CA TYR A 58 -0.38 4.52 10.62
C TYR A 58 0.19 5.51 11.63
N GLU A 59 -0.56 5.84 12.67
CA GLU A 59 -0.06 6.69 13.76
C GLU A 59 1.12 6.03 14.48
N ASP A 60 0.95 4.76 14.84
CA ASP A 60 1.93 3.90 15.52
C ASP A 60 1.71 2.40 15.21
N LEU A 61 2.48 1.53 15.88
CA LEU A 61 2.42 0.07 15.69
C LEU A 61 1.16 -0.57 16.30
N GLU A 62 0.59 0.01 17.35
CA GLU A 62 -0.62 -0.52 17.99
C GLU A 62 -1.85 -0.25 17.13
N GLN A 63 -2.00 0.99 16.64
CA GLN A 63 -3.05 1.32 15.67
C GLN A 63 -2.94 0.43 14.42
N ARG A 64 -1.73 0.20 13.91
CA ARG A 64 -1.51 -0.75 12.81
C ARG A 64 -2.04 -2.14 13.18
N ARG A 65 -1.65 -2.67 14.34
CA ARG A 65 -2.05 -4.01 14.80
C ARG A 65 -3.57 -4.13 14.85
N GLU A 66 -4.24 -3.15 15.46
CA GLU A 66 -5.70 -3.11 15.60
C GLU A 66 -6.41 -3.04 14.25
N ARG A 67 -6.04 -2.09 13.38
CA ARG A 67 -6.67 -1.92 12.07
C ARG A 67 -6.47 -3.15 11.17
N ARG A 68 -5.29 -3.77 11.18
CA ARG A 68 -5.06 -5.01 10.43
C ARG A 68 -5.83 -6.20 11.00
N ALA A 69 -6.03 -6.26 12.32
CA ALA A 69 -6.86 -7.30 12.95
C ALA A 69 -8.35 -7.14 12.60
N LEU A 70 -8.84 -5.90 12.49
CA LEU A 70 -10.19 -5.62 12.00
C LEU A 70 -10.33 -6.00 10.52
N LEU A 71 -9.39 -5.61 9.67
CA LEU A 71 -9.38 -5.97 8.25
C LEU A 71 -9.39 -7.49 8.05
N ALA A 72 -8.67 -8.26 8.87
CA ALA A 72 -8.64 -9.72 8.76
C ALA A 72 -10.01 -10.40 8.98
N GLN A 73 -10.94 -9.71 9.65
CA GLN A 73 -12.29 -10.19 9.94
C GLN A 73 -13.32 -9.70 8.91
N ASP A 74 -12.93 -8.82 7.99
CA ASP A 74 -13.84 -8.22 7.02
C ASP A 74 -14.14 -9.19 5.86
N ALA A 75 -15.43 -9.38 5.56
CA ALA A 75 -15.89 -10.36 4.58
C ALA A 75 -15.46 -10.01 3.14
N ASP A 76 -15.52 -8.73 2.76
CA ASP A 76 -15.10 -8.28 1.43
C ASP A 76 -13.59 -8.49 1.25
N TRP A 77 -12.81 -8.20 2.29
CA TRP A 77 -11.38 -8.47 2.29
C TRP A 77 -11.05 -9.96 2.20
N GLN A 78 -11.77 -10.82 2.93
CA GLN A 78 -11.60 -12.27 2.85
C GLN A 78 -11.95 -12.82 1.46
N ALA A 79 -13.03 -12.33 0.85
CA ALA A 79 -13.41 -12.69 -0.51
C ALA A 79 -12.33 -12.27 -1.54
N CYS A 80 -11.80 -11.05 -1.40
CA CYS A 80 -10.67 -10.58 -2.22
C CYS A 80 -9.44 -11.48 -2.05
N LEU A 81 -9.07 -11.80 -0.80
CA LEU A 81 -7.90 -12.64 -0.49
C LEU A 81 -8.01 -14.04 -1.08
N ALA A 82 -9.21 -14.63 -1.12
CA ALA A 82 -9.41 -15.94 -1.75
C ALA A 82 -9.01 -15.96 -3.23
N VAL A 83 -9.15 -14.83 -3.93
CA VAL A 83 -8.79 -14.67 -5.35
C VAL A 83 -7.32 -14.28 -5.51
N ILE A 84 -6.86 -13.25 -4.80
CA ILE A 84 -5.53 -12.67 -5.05
C ILE A 84 -4.38 -13.42 -4.37
N ARG A 85 -4.64 -14.14 -3.26
CA ARG A 85 -3.57 -14.81 -2.51
C ARG A 85 -2.89 -15.94 -3.29
N PRO A 86 -3.61 -16.80 -4.04
CA PRO A 86 -2.98 -17.81 -4.91
C PRO A 86 -2.11 -17.21 -6.02
N MET A 87 -2.34 -15.94 -6.39
CA MET A 87 -1.57 -15.26 -7.43
C MET A 87 -0.19 -14.78 -6.96
N ILE A 88 0.03 -14.69 -5.64
CA ILE A 88 1.24 -14.12 -5.05
C ILE A 88 2.27 -15.22 -4.79
N ARG A 89 3.46 -15.04 -5.38
CA ARG A 89 4.62 -15.91 -5.20
C ARG A 89 5.41 -15.57 -3.93
N THR A 90 5.69 -14.30 -3.68
CA THR A 90 6.40 -13.84 -2.48
C THR A 90 5.76 -12.59 -1.91
N MET A 91 5.88 -12.42 -0.59
CA MET A 91 5.42 -11.25 0.14
C MET A 91 6.50 -10.81 1.12
N GLU A 92 6.82 -9.52 1.13
CA GLU A 92 7.62 -8.89 2.18
C GLU A 92 6.96 -7.59 2.64
N ASN A 93 7.31 -7.15 3.86
CA ASN A 93 6.95 -5.84 4.35
C ASN A 93 8.02 -5.27 5.27
N LYS A 94 8.02 -3.95 5.43
CA LYS A 94 8.88 -3.23 6.37
C LYS A 94 8.16 -2.03 6.96
N ILE A 95 8.57 -1.65 8.17
CA ILE A 95 8.11 -0.43 8.85
C ILE A 95 9.19 0.62 8.69
N MET A 96 8.79 1.81 8.24
CA MET A 96 9.65 2.95 8.00
C MET A 96 9.18 4.13 8.85
N TYR A 97 10.12 4.86 9.41
CA TYR A 97 9.88 6.11 10.11
C TYR A 97 10.28 7.26 9.19
N PRO A 98 9.36 8.21 8.88
CA PRO A 98 9.72 9.37 8.10
C PRO A 98 10.85 10.17 8.76
N THR A 99 11.83 10.60 7.97
CA THR A 99 12.84 11.55 8.44
C THR A 99 12.21 12.94 8.65
N SER A 100 12.91 13.84 9.34
CA SER A 100 12.43 15.20 9.61
C SER A 100 12.14 16.03 8.35
N PHE A 101 12.83 15.74 7.25
CA PHE A 101 12.66 16.42 5.96
C PHE A 101 11.80 15.64 4.96
N SER A 102 11.21 14.51 5.36
CA SER A 102 10.25 13.80 4.50
C SER A 102 8.99 14.64 4.32
N PRO A 103 8.45 14.76 3.10
CA PRO A 103 7.14 15.38 2.88
C PRO A 103 6.01 14.54 3.48
N ILE A 104 6.17 13.21 3.57
CA ILE A 104 5.16 12.30 4.12
C ILE A 104 5.39 12.15 5.63
N ARG A 105 4.98 13.16 6.40
CA ARG A 105 5.11 13.21 7.87
C ARG A 105 3.78 13.34 8.62
N SER A 106 2.73 13.79 7.93
CA SER A 106 1.35 13.90 8.40
C SER A 106 0.40 13.71 7.22
N LEU A 107 -0.85 13.30 7.46
CA LEU A 107 -1.86 13.15 6.42
C LEU A 107 -3.03 14.13 6.62
N PRO A 108 -3.65 14.65 5.54
CA PRO A 108 -3.33 14.40 4.13
C PRO A 108 -2.01 15.11 3.69
N VAL A 109 -1.36 14.58 2.64
CA VAL A 109 -0.22 15.22 1.97
C VAL A 109 -0.74 15.85 0.67
N SER A 110 -0.47 17.14 0.46
CA SER A 110 -0.78 17.89 -0.77
C SER A 110 0.46 18.00 -1.66
N SER A 111 0.28 18.03 -2.99
CA SER A 111 1.37 18.29 -3.94
C SER A 111 1.99 19.69 -3.83
N THR A 112 1.36 20.59 -3.06
CA THR A 112 1.84 21.93 -2.75
C THR A 112 2.56 22.02 -1.41
N ASP A 113 2.58 20.93 -0.62
CA ASP A 113 3.24 20.94 0.68
C ASP A 113 4.76 21.05 0.49
N GLU A 114 5.39 21.79 1.40
CA GLU A 114 6.84 22.01 1.40
C GLU A 114 7.61 20.68 1.41
N GLY A 115 8.57 20.54 0.50
CA GLY A 115 9.42 19.35 0.36
C GLY A 115 8.81 18.23 -0.48
N THR A 116 7.60 18.41 -1.04
CA THR A 116 7.07 17.50 -2.06
C THR A 116 7.74 17.72 -3.41
N ALA A 117 7.75 16.67 -4.24
CA ALA A 117 8.48 16.69 -5.52
C ALA A 117 8.05 17.84 -6.47
N PHE A 118 6.81 18.30 -6.39
CA PHE A 118 6.27 19.35 -7.25
C PHE A 118 6.30 20.75 -6.64
N ALA A 119 6.57 20.86 -5.32
CA ALA A 119 6.71 22.13 -4.62
C ALA A 119 8.18 22.60 -4.55
N TRP A 120 9.14 21.82 -5.06
CA TRP A 120 10.54 22.23 -5.14
C TRP A 120 10.68 23.43 -6.09
N PRO A 121 11.43 24.49 -5.72
CA PRO A 121 11.70 25.59 -6.64
C PRO A 121 12.28 25.04 -7.95
N GLN A 122 11.61 25.30 -9.08
CA GLN A 122 12.20 25.02 -10.38
C GLN A 122 13.40 25.97 -10.53
N ALA A 123 14.59 25.38 -10.67
CA ALA A 123 15.83 26.12 -10.89
C ALA A 123 15.85 26.82 -12.25
#